data_AF-A0A2X4TCV8-F1
#
_entry.id   AF-A0A2X4TCV8-F1
#
_cell.length_a   1.000
_cell.length_b   1.000
_cell.length_c   1.000
_cell.angle_alpha   90.00
_cell.angle_beta   90.00
_cell.angle_gamma   90.00
#
_symmetry.space_group_name_H-M   'P 1'
#
loop_
_entity.id
_entity.type
_entity.pdbx_description
1 polymer ?
#
loop_
_entity_poly.entity_id
_entity_poly.type
_entity_poly.pdbx_seq_one_letter_code
_entity_poly.pdbx_strand_id
1 'polypeptide(L)'
;MVQLLRLGNDKTFNSDNGFGLLARRGLMHSQKEGLIYKVFAGVERREVDKNYTLQGKTLQTKMETVDINKTVDEYRVGATVGYSPVAFSLSLNKVTSEFRTGGDYSYINGDITFFF
;
A
#
# COMPACT_ATOMS: atom_id res chain seq x y z
N MET A 1 -4.88 -13.50 1.58
CA MET A 1 -4.51 -14.01 0.23
C MET A 1 -3.89 -12.88 -0.56
N VAL A 2 -2.79 -13.10 -1.28
CA VAL A 2 -2.10 -12.06 -2.06
C VAL A 2 -2.02 -12.47 -3.54
N GLN A 3 -2.36 -11.55 -4.43
CA GLN A 3 -2.10 -11.65 -5.88
C GLN A 3 -1.31 -10.42 -6.32
N LEU A 4 -0.20 -10.62 -7.04
CA LEU A 4 0.68 -9.54 -7.45
C LEU A 4 1.31 -9.83 -8.83
N LEU A 5 1.16 -8.87 -9.74
CA LEU A 5 1.83 -8.81 -11.03
C LEU A 5 2.79 -7.63 -11.02
N ARG A 6 3.99 -7.83 -11.55
CA ARG A 6 5.02 -6.80 -11.61
C ARG A 6 5.93 -6.98 -12.81
N LEU A 7 6.38 -5.87 -13.37
CA LEU A 7 7.33 -5.82 -14.47
C LEU A 7 8.30 -4.67 -14.22
N GLY A 8 9.59 -4.92 -14.38
CA GLY A 8 10.62 -3.93 -14.12
C GLY A 8 12.01 -4.48 -14.44
N ASN A 9 13.00 -3.61 -14.48
CA ASN A 9 14.36 -3.95 -14.88
C ASN A 9 15.29 -4.41 -13.74
N ASP A 10 14.78 -4.56 -12.52
CA ASP A 10 15.53 -5.10 -11.38
C ASP A 10 14.75 -6.17 -10.63
N LYS A 11 15.36 -7.33 -10.41
CA LYS A 11 14.71 -8.48 -9.78
C LYS A 11 14.39 -8.22 -8.31
N THR A 12 15.33 -7.63 -7.58
CA THR A 12 15.19 -7.36 -6.14
C THR A 12 14.10 -6.33 -5.90
N PHE A 13 14.14 -5.21 -6.62
CA PHE A 13 13.11 -4.19 -6.55
C PHE A 13 11.75 -4.69 -7.00
N ASN A 14 11.69 -5.53 -8.05
CA ASN A 14 10.45 -6.18 -8.46
C ASN A 14 9.86 -7.00 -7.29
N SER A 15 10.68 -7.70 -6.51
CA SER A 15 10.21 -8.46 -5.34
C SER A 15 9.82 -7.61 -4.13
N ASP A 16 10.27 -6.37 -4.07
CA ASP A 16 10.06 -5.47 -2.95
C ASP A 16 8.66 -4.85 -2.96
N ASN A 17 7.70 -5.47 -2.26
CA ASN A 17 6.29 -5.06 -2.23
C ASN A 17 5.73 -5.23 -0.82
N GLY A 18 4.57 -4.62 -0.56
CA GLY A 18 3.82 -4.78 0.67
C GLY A 18 2.49 -4.04 0.60
N PHE A 19 1.56 -4.38 1.49
CA PHE A 19 0.21 -3.81 1.58
C PHE A 19 -0.08 -3.36 3.01
N GLY A 20 -1.03 -2.45 3.17
CA GLY A 20 -1.44 -1.90 4.46
C GLY A 20 -0.26 -1.33 5.24
N LEU A 21 -0.10 -1.79 6.49
CA LEU A 21 1.00 -1.38 7.37
C LEU A 21 2.39 -1.83 6.89
N LEU A 22 2.46 -2.78 5.96
CA LEU A 22 3.72 -3.28 5.37
C LEU A 22 4.06 -2.61 4.03
N ALA A 23 3.26 -1.65 3.57
CA ALA A 23 3.58 -0.87 2.39
C ALA A 23 4.96 -0.17 2.53
N ARG A 24 5.77 -0.20 1.47
CA ARG A 24 7.15 0.32 1.49
C ARG A 24 7.28 1.84 1.60
N ARG A 25 6.27 2.60 1.16
CA ARG A 25 6.19 4.07 1.30
C ARG A 25 7.50 4.78 0.90
N GLY A 26 7.99 4.49 -0.32
CA GLY A 26 9.22 5.07 -0.85
C GLY A 26 10.52 4.35 -0.52
N LEU A 27 10.53 3.37 0.41
CA LEU A 27 11.72 2.52 0.59
C LEU A 27 11.93 1.63 -0.64
N MET A 28 13.18 1.53 -1.10
CA MET A 28 13.56 0.79 -2.29
C MET A 28 14.74 -0.12 -1.97
N HIS A 29 14.55 -1.43 -2.16
CA HIS A 29 15.64 -2.40 -2.14
C HIS A 29 16.09 -2.74 -3.55
N SER A 30 17.25 -2.22 -3.97
CA SER A 30 17.86 -2.51 -5.28
C SER A 30 19.38 -2.36 -5.22
N GLN A 31 20.08 -3.07 -6.10
CA GLN A 31 21.50 -2.86 -6.43
C GLN A 31 21.67 -2.33 -7.87
N LYS A 32 20.55 -1.91 -8.51
CA LYS A 32 20.55 -1.45 -9.89
C LYS A 32 21.01 0.00 -9.94
N GLU A 33 22.11 0.23 -10.63
CA GLU A 33 22.56 1.58 -10.99
C GLU A 33 21.96 2.05 -12.32
N GLY A 34 21.86 3.37 -12.47
CA GLY A 34 21.34 4.05 -13.67
C GLY A 34 19.82 4.03 -13.72
N LEU A 35 19.25 3.73 -14.89
CA LEU A 35 17.80 3.67 -15.09
C LEU A 35 17.19 2.55 -14.24
N ILE A 36 16.17 2.88 -13.45
CA ILE A 36 15.33 1.95 -12.70
C ILE A 36 13.86 2.20 -13.04
N TYR A 37 13.11 1.13 -13.30
CA TYR A 37 11.66 1.23 -13.45
C TYR A 37 10.96 -0.04 -12.97
N LYS A 38 9.72 0.15 -12.51
CA LYS A 38 8.81 -0.94 -12.11
C LYS A 38 7.37 -0.49 -12.30
N VAL A 39 6.53 -1.36 -12.84
CA VAL A 39 5.08 -1.23 -12.82
C VAL A 39 4.52 -2.44 -12.09
N PHE A 40 3.53 -2.24 -11.23
CA PHE A 40 2.93 -3.30 -10.45
C PHE A 40 1.42 -3.12 -10.30
N ALA A 41 0.73 -4.25 -10.16
CA ALA A 41 -0.68 -4.31 -9.80
C ALA A 41 -0.88 -5.51 -8.86
N GLY A 42 -1.52 -5.30 -7.73
CA GLY A 42 -1.79 -6.38 -6.80
C GLY A 42 -2.94 -6.11 -5.85
N VAL A 43 -3.40 -7.19 -5.22
CA VAL A 43 -4.45 -7.18 -4.21
C VAL A 43 -4.02 -8.06 -3.03
N GLU A 44 -4.26 -7.57 -1.82
CA GLU A 44 -4.14 -8.35 -0.58
C GLU A 44 -5.46 -8.36 0.16
N ARG A 45 -5.96 -9.57 0.43
CA ARG A 45 -7.04 -9.82 1.38
C ARG A 45 -6.44 -10.06 2.76
N ARG A 46 -6.80 -9.23 3.72
CA ARG A 46 -6.45 -9.36 5.15
C ARG A 46 -7.67 -9.73 5.99
N GLU A 47 -7.44 -10.61 6.96
CA GLU A 47 -8.39 -10.86 8.05
C GLU A 47 -8.02 -9.94 9.23
N VAL A 48 -8.98 -9.12 9.65
CA VAL A 48 -8.79 -8.06 10.63
C VAL A 48 -9.54 -8.40 11.90
N ASP A 49 -8.81 -8.85 12.92
CA ASP A 49 -9.36 -9.06 14.26
C ASP A 49 -9.39 -7.78 15.10
N LYS A 50 -8.47 -6.86 14.81
CA LYS A 50 -8.31 -5.63 15.60
C LYS A 50 -7.93 -4.44 14.73
N ASN A 51 -8.68 -3.35 14.90
CA ASN A 51 -8.32 -2.04 14.37
C ASN A 51 -8.78 -0.96 15.35
N TYR A 52 -7.85 -0.43 16.14
CA TYR A 52 -8.17 0.50 17.23
C TYR A 52 -8.66 1.86 16.73
N THR A 53 -8.39 2.24 15.48
CA THR A 53 -8.95 3.49 14.93
C THR A 53 -10.47 3.42 14.75
N LEU A 54 -11.02 2.21 14.61
CA LEU A 54 -12.46 1.95 14.46
C LEU A 54 -13.11 1.47 15.75
N GLN A 55 -12.40 0.64 16.53
CA GLN A 55 -12.87 0.07 17.80
C GLN A 55 -12.58 0.97 19.02
N GLY A 56 -11.83 2.06 18.83
CA GLY A 56 -11.53 3.01 19.90
C GLY A 56 -12.76 3.82 20.29
N LYS A 57 -12.88 4.15 21.57
CA LYS A 57 -13.93 5.04 22.07
C LYS A 57 -13.59 6.49 21.78
N THR A 58 -14.57 7.25 21.28
CA THR A 58 -14.42 8.69 21.07
C THR A 58 -14.27 9.44 22.39
N LEU A 59 -13.52 10.55 22.40
CA LEU A 59 -13.23 11.31 23.62
C LEU A 59 -14.49 11.95 24.24
N GLN A 60 -15.41 12.44 23.41
CA GLN A 60 -16.60 13.16 23.87
C GLN A 60 -17.78 12.22 24.13
N THR A 61 -18.18 11.41 23.14
CA THR A 61 -19.35 10.54 23.24
C THR A 61 -19.05 9.19 23.90
N LYS A 62 -17.77 8.86 24.14
CA LYS A 62 -17.30 7.65 24.86
C LYS A 62 -17.85 6.33 24.32
N MET A 63 -18.17 6.29 23.02
CA MET A 63 -18.74 5.13 22.34
C MET A 63 -17.84 4.70 21.18
N GLU A 64 -18.00 3.45 20.77
CA GLU A 64 -17.49 2.93 19.50
C GLU A 64 -18.48 3.34 18.41
N THR A 65 -17.98 3.90 17.31
CA THR A 65 -18.83 4.53 16.29
C THR A 65 -19.31 3.54 15.23
N VAL A 66 -18.56 2.45 15.00
CA VAL A 66 -18.79 1.53 13.89
C VAL A 66 -18.40 0.09 14.24
N ASP A 67 -19.09 -0.87 13.60
CA ASP A 67 -18.72 -2.29 13.62
C ASP A 67 -17.73 -2.61 12.51
N ILE A 68 -16.58 -3.21 12.86
CA ILE A 68 -15.53 -3.55 11.88
C ILE A 68 -15.95 -4.69 10.94
N ASN A 69 -15.49 -4.61 9.69
CA ASN A 69 -15.47 -5.74 8.78
C ASN A 69 -14.21 -6.56 9.02
N LYS A 70 -14.38 -7.88 9.22
CA LYS A 70 -13.26 -8.79 9.44
C LYS A 70 -12.47 -9.10 8.18
N THR A 71 -13.03 -8.88 7.00
CA THR A 71 -12.36 -9.14 5.72
C THR A 71 -12.23 -7.82 4.98
N VAL A 72 -10.99 -7.43 4.70
CA VAL A 72 -10.66 -6.19 3.99
C VAL A 72 -9.70 -6.52 2.85
N ASP A 73 -10.03 -6.06 1.65
CA ASP A 73 -9.18 -6.18 0.47
C ASP A 73 -8.53 -4.83 0.17
N GLU A 74 -7.21 -4.83 -0.02
CA GLU A 74 -6.44 -3.67 -0.43
C GLU A 74 -5.87 -3.89 -1.83
N TYR A 75 -6.21 -3.00 -2.75
CA TYR A 75 -5.76 -2.97 -4.13
C TYR A 75 -4.71 -1.89 -4.29
N ARG A 76 -3.60 -2.20 -4.98
CA ARG A 76 -2.55 -1.25 -5.28
C ARG A 76 -2.10 -1.41 -6.73
N VAL A 77 -2.12 -0.31 -7.47
CA VAL A 77 -1.60 -0.23 -8.85
C VAL A 77 -0.65 0.95 -8.90
N GLY A 78 0.58 0.73 -9.32
CA GLY A 78 1.58 1.78 -9.27
C GLY A 78 2.74 1.59 -10.23
N ALA A 79 3.52 2.64 -10.33
CA ALA A 79 4.74 2.67 -11.12
C ALA A 79 5.82 3.47 -10.41
N THR A 80 7.07 3.08 -10.66
CA THR A 80 8.28 3.78 -10.26
C THR A 80 9.15 3.99 -11.49
N VAL A 81 9.71 5.17 -11.65
CA VAL A 81 10.71 5.50 -12.68
C VAL A 81 11.78 6.40 -12.07
N GLY A 82 13.04 6.12 -12.39
CA GLY A 82 14.16 6.89 -11.85
C GLY A 82 15.45 6.65 -12.61
N TYR A 83 16.42 7.51 -12.33
CA TYR A 83 17.80 7.35 -12.74
C TYR A 83 18.68 7.76 -11.57
N SER A 84 19.71 6.96 -11.25
CA SER A 84 20.56 7.21 -10.07
C SER A 84 21.02 8.67 -10.01
N PRO A 85 20.85 9.37 -8.86
CA PRO A 85 20.45 8.82 -7.56
C PRO A 85 18.96 9.02 -7.18
N VAL A 86 18.04 9.32 -8.11
CA VAL A 86 16.65 9.70 -7.78
C VAL A 86 15.59 8.90 -8.55
N ALA A 87 14.56 8.45 -7.84
CA ALA A 87 13.39 7.78 -8.40
C ALA A 87 12.09 8.37 -7.87
N PHE A 88 11.07 8.37 -8.72
CA PHE A 88 9.72 8.83 -8.41
C PHE A 88 8.76 7.65 -8.48
N SER A 89 7.92 7.49 -7.46
CA SER A 89 6.90 6.46 -7.41
C SER A 89 5.52 7.06 -7.25
N LEU A 90 4.54 6.47 -7.92
CA LEU A 90 3.12 6.74 -7.73
C LEU A 90 2.38 5.42 -7.54
N SER A 91 1.51 5.35 -6.54
CA SER A 91 0.65 4.21 -6.30
C SER A 91 -0.77 4.67 -6.07
N LEU A 92 -1.68 4.17 -6.90
CA LEU A 92 -3.13 4.31 -6.81
C LEU A 92 -3.66 3.14 -5.99
N ASN A 93 -4.29 3.45 -4.86
CA ASN A 93 -4.72 2.45 -3.90
C ASN A 93 -6.23 2.51 -3.68
N LYS A 94 -6.84 1.36 -3.42
CA LYS A 94 -8.22 1.26 -2.97
C LYS A 94 -8.31 0.25 -1.84
N VAL A 95 -9.03 0.58 -0.78
CA VAL A 95 -9.32 -0.33 0.34
C VAL A 95 -10.84 -0.54 0.37
N THR A 96 -11.26 -1.80 0.43
CA THR A 96 -12.69 -2.11 0.58
C THR A 96 -13.19 -1.67 1.95
N SER A 97 -14.50 -1.45 2.07
CA SER A 97 -15.13 -1.01 3.31
C SER A 97 -14.61 -1.75 4.56
N GLU A 98 -13.99 -1.00 5.49
CA GLU A 98 -13.40 -1.53 6.73
C GLU A 98 -14.41 -1.67 7.88
N PHE A 99 -15.65 -1.23 7.69
CA PHE A 99 -16.73 -1.30 8.67
C PHE A 99 -18.10 -1.43 8.00
N ARG A 100 -19.08 -2.02 8.69
CA ARG A 100 -20.35 -2.47 8.08
C ARG A 100 -21.15 -1.40 7.33
N THR A 101 -21.17 -0.18 7.86
CA THR A 101 -21.90 0.97 7.27
C THR A 101 -21.04 1.83 6.35
N GLY A 102 -19.78 1.43 6.11
CA GLY A 102 -18.83 2.18 5.29
C GLY A 102 -18.90 1.82 3.81
N GLY A 103 -18.22 2.63 3.00
CA GLY A 103 -17.94 2.35 1.59
C GLY A 103 -16.45 2.13 1.33
N ASP A 104 -16.16 1.60 0.15
CA ASP A 104 -14.79 1.53 -0.38
C ASP A 104 -14.20 2.94 -0.49
N TYR A 105 -12.91 3.09 -0.20
CA TYR A 105 -12.20 4.37 -0.37
C TYR A 105 -10.93 4.20 -1.20
N SER A 106 -10.60 5.23 -1.96
CA SER A 106 -9.41 5.28 -2.81
C SER A 106 -8.49 6.42 -2.40
N TYR A 107 -7.19 6.22 -2.50
CA TYR A 107 -6.18 7.22 -2.18
C TYR A 107 -4.90 6.99 -2.99
N ILE A 108 -4.03 7.99 -3.03
CA ILE A 108 -2.74 7.90 -3.72
C ILE A 108 -1.60 8.12 -2.73
N ASN A 109 -0.45 7.52 -3.01
CA ASN A 109 0.82 7.93 -2.42
C ASN A 109 1.83 8.22 -3.54
N GLY A 110 2.52 9.34 -3.39
CA GLY A 110 3.64 9.73 -4.24
C GLY A 110 4.92 9.76 -3.40
N ASP A 111 5.97 9.11 -3.88
CA ASP A 111 7.23 8.99 -3.17
C ASP A 111 8.38 9.52 -4.03
N ILE A 112 9.29 10.28 -3.42
CA ILE A 112 10.58 10.67 -3.99
C ILE A 112 11.64 9.90 -3.21
N THR A 113 12.37 9.04 -3.90
CA THR A 113 13.35 8.13 -3.31
C THR A 113 14.74 8.46 -3.83
N PHE A 114 15.65 8.80 -2.92
CA PHE A 114 17.08 8.85 -3.23
C PHE A 114 17.67 7.46 -3.01
N PHE A 115 18.33 6.91 -4.04
CA PHE A 115 18.95 5.58 -4.02
C PHE A 115 20.39 5.68 -4.55
N PHE A 116 21.32 5.07 -3.81
CA PHE A 116 22.76 5.18 -4.01
C PHE A 116 23.45 3.86 -3.66
#